data_AF-A0A3D4TXA8-F1
#
_entry.id   AF-A0A3D4TXA8-F1
#
_cell.length_a   1.000
_cell.length_b   1.000
_cell.length_c   1.000
_cell.angle_alpha   90.00
_cell.angle_beta   90.00
_cell.angle_gamma   90.00
#
_symmetry.space_group_name_H-M   'P 1'
#
loop_
_entity.id
_entity.type
_entity.pdbx_description
1 polymer ?
#
loop_
_entity_poly.entity_id
_entity_poly.type
_entity_poly.pdbx_seq_one_letter_code
_entity_poly.pdbx_strand_id
1 'polypeptide(L)'
;MGYYIDLKGISIDKYKEILKTTELIPSWKVLEKDIDKNLDIIKKYNIKNIDELLIALKDKDKIQKFSKQSGLQEDYLVVLKRVVNGYRQKPNRIKDFTCIAEDTVVKLEKAGIKDTLKLYDIILTDEKREAISNKTGISKDEIMKLAKLTDLSRIRWVNHTFAYVLLEAGYDVVEKVANADYQELYKAVKQLNEERKIYNAHIGVRDMKMVVEAAKDLKFEIEY
;
A
#
# COMPACT_ATOMS: atom_id res chain seq x y z
N MET A 1 -7.69 -2.64 12.45
CA MET A 1 -6.46 -1.85 12.29
C MET A 1 -6.49 -1.24 10.89
N GLY A 2 -6.57 0.09 10.78
CA GLY A 2 -6.72 0.77 9.50
C GLY A 2 -5.44 0.86 8.65
N TYR A 3 -4.34 0.24 9.07
CA TYR A 3 -3.12 0.16 8.27
C TYR A 3 -3.39 -0.38 6.86
N TYR A 4 -4.21 -1.43 6.76
CA TYR A 4 -4.59 -2.05 5.50
C TYR A 4 -5.98 -1.63 5.02
N ILE A 5 -6.18 -1.70 3.72
CA ILE A 5 -7.50 -1.63 3.08
C ILE A 5 -8.35 -2.81 3.56
N ASP A 6 -9.63 -2.54 3.85
CA ASP A 6 -10.58 -3.57 4.24
C ASP A 6 -11.07 -4.39 3.04
N LEU A 7 -10.36 -5.49 2.76
CA LEU A 7 -10.70 -6.39 1.67
C LEU A 7 -12.05 -7.10 1.84
N LYS A 8 -12.58 -7.21 3.06
CA LYS A 8 -13.90 -7.79 3.30
C LYS A 8 -15.01 -6.82 2.87
N GLY A 9 -14.75 -5.52 2.97
CA GLY A 9 -15.64 -4.46 2.50
C GLY A 9 -15.66 -4.26 0.98
N ILE A 10 -14.77 -4.91 0.22
CA ILE A 10 -14.75 -4.84 -1.25
C ILE A 10 -15.44 -6.08 -1.81
N SER A 11 -16.70 -5.93 -2.23
CA SER A 11 -17.43 -7.01 -2.92
C SER A 11 -16.85 -7.30 -4.30
N ILE A 12 -17.13 -8.49 -4.83
CA ILE A 12 -16.74 -8.85 -6.21
C ILE A 12 -17.35 -7.88 -7.24
N ASP A 13 -18.57 -7.40 -7.02
CA ASP A 13 -19.20 -6.41 -7.91
C ASP A 13 -18.50 -5.04 -7.81
N LYS A 14 -18.13 -4.59 -6.61
CA LYS A 14 -17.37 -3.35 -6.44
C LYS A 14 -16.01 -3.45 -7.13
N TYR A 15 -15.32 -4.59 -6.98
CA TYR A 15 -14.04 -4.81 -7.62
C TYR A 15 -14.13 -4.92 -9.14
N LYS A 16 -15.22 -5.48 -9.66
CA LYS A 16 -15.53 -5.49 -11.08
C LYS A 16 -15.58 -4.08 -11.66
N GLU A 17 -16.24 -3.14 -10.98
CA GLU A 17 -16.27 -1.74 -11.39
C GLU A 17 -14.89 -1.07 -11.30
N ILE A 18 -14.12 -1.36 -10.24
CA ILE A 18 -12.72 -0.91 -10.15
C ILE A 18 -11.91 -1.39 -11.36
N LEU A 19 -12.01 -2.66 -11.75
CA LEU A 19 -11.29 -3.20 -12.91
C LEU A 19 -11.69 -2.52 -14.23
N LYS A 20 -12.97 -2.15 -14.40
CA LYS A 20 -13.45 -1.45 -15.61
C LYS A 20 -12.91 -0.03 -15.73
N THR A 21 -12.71 0.67 -14.62
CA THR A 21 -12.24 2.06 -14.61
C THR A 21 -10.72 2.18 -14.46
N THR A 22 -10.04 1.10 -14.09
CA THR A 22 -8.58 1.12 -13.86
C THR A 22 -7.81 0.94 -15.16
N GLU A 23 -6.86 1.84 -15.40
CA GLU A 23 -5.89 1.71 -16.49
C GLU A 23 -4.80 0.67 -16.13
N LEU A 24 -4.96 -0.58 -16.59
CA LEU A 24 -4.06 -1.68 -16.22
C LEU A 24 -2.70 -1.60 -16.93
N ILE A 25 -1.64 -1.96 -16.21
CA ILE A 25 -0.28 -2.06 -16.78
C ILE A 25 -0.18 -3.28 -17.71
N PRO A 26 0.78 -3.31 -18.66
CA PRO A 26 0.88 -4.38 -19.65
C PRO A 26 0.85 -5.80 -19.07
N SER A 27 1.49 -6.02 -17.92
CA SER A 27 1.55 -7.33 -17.25
C SER A 27 0.22 -7.76 -16.61
N TRP A 28 -0.78 -6.87 -16.53
CA TRP A 28 -2.11 -7.13 -15.97
C TRP A 28 -3.23 -7.16 -17.00
N LYS A 29 -2.92 -6.89 -18.28
CA LYS A 29 -3.94 -6.80 -19.35
C LYS A 29 -4.80 -8.05 -19.54
N VAL A 30 -4.33 -9.22 -19.11
CA VAL A 30 -5.16 -10.44 -19.12
C VAL A 30 -6.46 -10.26 -18.32
N LEU A 31 -6.48 -9.35 -17.34
CA LEU A 31 -7.67 -9.04 -16.53
C LEU A 31 -8.72 -8.23 -17.30
N GLU A 32 -8.36 -7.57 -18.40
CA GLU A 32 -9.30 -6.80 -19.25
C GLU A 32 -10.23 -7.73 -20.05
N LYS A 33 -9.83 -9.00 -20.23
CA LYS A 33 -10.59 -9.98 -20.98
C LYS A 33 -11.86 -10.38 -20.20
N ASP A 34 -13.02 -10.15 -20.82
CA ASP A 34 -14.33 -10.60 -20.34
C ASP A 34 -14.57 -10.32 -18.84
N ILE A 35 -14.26 -9.09 -18.37
CA ILE A 35 -14.33 -8.70 -16.94
C ILE A 35 -15.65 -9.15 -16.29
N ASP A 36 -16.79 -8.80 -16.87
CA ASP A 36 -18.10 -9.13 -16.31
C ASP A 36 -18.28 -10.64 -16.14
N LYS A 37 -18.06 -11.40 -17.22
CA LYS A 37 -18.20 -12.86 -17.24
C LYS A 37 -17.27 -13.52 -16.22
N ASN A 38 -16.00 -13.13 -16.17
CA ASN A 38 -15.01 -13.78 -15.32
C ASN A 38 -15.30 -13.52 -13.83
N LEU A 39 -15.67 -12.30 -13.47
CA LEU A 39 -16.00 -11.94 -12.08
C LEU A 39 -17.36 -12.53 -11.67
N ASP A 40 -18.31 -12.66 -12.59
CA ASP A 40 -19.58 -13.36 -12.34
C ASP A 40 -19.40 -14.86 -12.12
N ILE A 41 -18.48 -15.50 -12.86
CA ILE A 41 -18.09 -16.89 -12.61
C ILE A 41 -17.53 -17.01 -11.19
N ILE A 42 -16.59 -16.15 -10.78
CA ILE A 42 -16.02 -16.15 -9.43
C ILE A 42 -17.13 -16.04 -8.36
N LYS A 43 -18.06 -15.11 -8.55
CA LYS A 43 -19.18 -14.88 -7.63
C LYS A 43 -20.08 -16.11 -7.46
N LYS A 44 -20.30 -16.90 -8.52
CA LYS A 44 -21.09 -18.16 -8.47
C LYS A 44 -20.48 -19.23 -7.57
N TYR A 45 -19.18 -19.19 -7.29
CA TYR A 45 -18.51 -20.08 -6.34
C TYR A 45 -18.60 -19.58 -4.88
N ASN A 46 -19.61 -18.76 -4.57
CA ASN A 46 -19.86 -18.21 -3.23
C ASN A 46 -18.68 -17.37 -2.68
N ILE A 47 -17.89 -16.78 -3.57
CA ILE A 47 -16.85 -15.80 -3.24
C ILE A 47 -17.50 -14.41 -3.28
N LYS A 48 -17.66 -13.78 -2.12
CA LYS A 48 -18.43 -12.53 -1.98
C LYS A 48 -17.56 -11.29 -2.05
N ASN A 49 -16.31 -11.39 -1.59
CA ASN A 49 -15.41 -10.26 -1.43
C ASN A 49 -13.97 -10.65 -1.77
N ILE A 50 -13.10 -9.64 -1.73
CA ILE A 50 -11.70 -9.74 -2.13
C ILE A 50 -10.85 -10.56 -1.15
N ASP A 51 -11.20 -10.57 0.15
CA ASP A 51 -10.53 -11.43 1.14
C ASP A 51 -10.78 -12.92 0.84
N GLU A 52 -12.04 -13.29 0.58
CA GLU A 52 -12.42 -14.65 0.20
C GLU A 52 -11.78 -15.09 -1.11
N LEU A 53 -11.66 -14.17 -2.09
CA LEU A 53 -10.95 -14.43 -3.35
C LEU A 53 -9.48 -14.77 -3.12
N LEU A 54 -8.78 -14.02 -2.25
CA LEU A 54 -7.39 -14.34 -1.90
C LEU A 54 -7.25 -15.70 -1.22
N ILE A 55 -8.21 -16.07 -0.37
CA ILE A 55 -8.22 -17.39 0.29
C ILE A 55 -8.44 -18.51 -0.74
N ALA A 56 -9.34 -18.28 -1.71
CA ALA A 56 -9.65 -19.21 -2.79
C ALA A 56 -8.46 -19.39 -3.75
N LEU A 57 -7.61 -18.36 -3.95
CA LEU A 57 -6.46 -18.39 -4.85
C LEU A 57 -5.11 -18.44 -4.11
N LYS A 58 -5.09 -18.86 -2.83
CA LYS A 58 -3.95 -18.73 -1.90
C LYS A 58 -2.63 -19.29 -2.42
N ASP A 59 -2.66 -20.39 -3.15
CA ASP A 59 -1.48 -21.13 -3.62
C ASP A 59 -1.75 -21.76 -5.00
N LYS A 60 -0.72 -22.38 -5.57
CA LYS A 60 -0.79 -22.95 -6.93
C LYS A 60 -1.85 -24.04 -7.03
N ASP A 61 -1.93 -24.93 -6.04
CA ASP A 61 -2.86 -26.06 -6.04
C ASP A 61 -4.30 -25.58 -6.00
N LYS A 62 -4.60 -24.56 -5.18
CA LYS A 62 -5.92 -23.93 -5.15
C LYS A 62 -6.27 -23.22 -6.46
N ILE A 63 -5.32 -22.52 -7.08
CA ILE A 63 -5.54 -21.89 -8.39
C ILE A 63 -5.89 -22.94 -9.45
N GLN A 64 -5.13 -24.04 -9.51
CA GLN A 64 -5.38 -25.13 -10.46
C GLN A 64 -6.73 -25.79 -10.22
N LYS A 65 -7.07 -26.04 -8.95
CA LYS A 65 -8.37 -26.58 -8.56
C LYS A 65 -9.51 -25.64 -8.98
N PHE A 66 -9.38 -24.35 -8.69
CA PHE A 66 -10.39 -23.36 -9.03
C PHE A 66 -10.54 -23.20 -10.55
N SER A 67 -9.43 -23.20 -11.30
CA SER A 67 -9.43 -23.19 -12.76
C SER A 67 -10.21 -24.38 -13.34
N LYS A 68 -9.90 -25.61 -12.90
CA LYS A 68 -10.60 -26.82 -13.33
C LYS A 68 -12.11 -26.79 -13.02
N GLN A 69 -12.48 -26.23 -11.87
CA GLN A 69 -13.88 -26.15 -11.46
C GLN A 69 -14.67 -25.07 -12.19
N SER A 70 -14.08 -23.89 -12.38
CA SER A 70 -14.73 -22.70 -12.93
C SER A 70 -14.61 -22.53 -14.44
N GLY A 71 -13.65 -23.23 -15.07
CA GLY A 71 -13.28 -23.04 -16.47
C GLY A 71 -12.47 -21.77 -16.73
N LEU A 72 -12.10 -21.00 -15.71
CA LEU A 72 -11.26 -19.82 -15.86
C LEU A 72 -9.80 -20.22 -16.11
N GLN A 73 -9.10 -19.45 -16.94
CA GLN A 73 -7.71 -19.74 -17.29
C GLN A 73 -6.77 -19.53 -16.08
N GLU A 74 -5.78 -20.40 -15.90
CA GLU A 74 -4.86 -20.33 -14.76
C GLU A 74 -4.06 -19.02 -14.75
N ASP A 75 -3.63 -18.52 -15.91
CA ASP A 75 -2.89 -17.28 -16.07
C ASP A 75 -3.69 -16.05 -15.60
N TYR A 76 -4.97 -15.98 -15.96
CA TYR A 76 -5.91 -14.98 -15.48
C TYR A 76 -5.99 -14.99 -13.94
N LEU A 77 -6.18 -16.17 -13.35
CA LEU A 77 -6.29 -16.32 -11.89
C LEU A 77 -4.99 -15.97 -11.16
N VAL A 78 -3.83 -16.32 -11.72
CA VAL A 78 -2.52 -15.97 -11.18
C VAL A 78 -2.32 -14.46 -11.17
N VAL A 79 -2.66 -13.78 -12.27
CA VAL A 79 -2.56 -12.32 -12.34
C VAL A 79 -3.57 -11.65 -11.42
N LEU A 80 -4.82 -12.12 -11.38
CA LEU A 80 -5.86 -11.60 -10.50
C LEU A 80 -5.42 -11.66 -9.05
N LYS A 81 -4.96 -12.84 -8.60
CA LYS A 81 -4.38 -13.02 -7.27
C LYS A 81 -3.24 -12.04 -7.02
N ARG A 82 -2.31 -11.85 -7.96
CA ARG A 82 -1.17 -10.94 -7.80
C ARG A 82 -1.62 -9.50 -7.61
N VAL A 83 -2.55 -9.03 -8.44
CA VAL A 83 -3.08 -7.65 -8.37
C VAL A 83 -3.78 -7.42 -7.03
N VAL A 84 -4.67 -8.34 -6.67
CA VAL A 84 -5.44 -8.25 -5.43
C VAL A 84 -4.54 -8.36 -4.19
N ASN A 85 -3.54 -9.24 -4.22
CA ASN A 85 -2.60 -9.38 -3.11
C ASN A 85 -1.78 -8.09 -2.89
N GLY A 86 -1.66 -7.26 -3.93
CA GLY A 86 -1.04 -5.94 -3.84
C GLY A 86 -1.76 -4.96 -2.89
N TYR A 87 -3.06 -5.15 -2.60
CA TYR A 87 -3.76 -4.34 -1.59
C TYR A 87 -3.26 -4.60 -0.16
N ARG A 88 -2.52 -5.71 0.07
CA ARG A 88 -1.81 -5.98 1.32
C ARG A 88 -0.34 -5.59 1.18
N GLN A 89 -0.10 -4.28 1.21
CA GLN A 89 1.24 -3.72 1.14
C GLN A 89 2.12 -4.26 2.28
N LYS A 90 3.27 -4.85 1.95
CA LYS A 90 4.18 -5.36 2.98
C LYS A 90 4.64 -4.20 3.87
N PRO A 91 4.56 -4.32 5.21
CA PRO A 91 5.06 -3.29 6.12
C PRO A 91 6.55 -3.03 5.89
N ASN A 92 6.94 -1.76 5.86
CA ASN A 92 8.33 -1.35 5.77
C ASN A 92 9.00 -1.55 7.13
N ARG A 93 10.23 -2.06 7.15
CA ARG A 93 10.96 -2.19 8.41
C ARG A 93 11.51 -0.82 8.79
N ILE A 94 11.46 -0.49 10.08
CA ILE A 94 11.93 0.82 10.55
C ILE A 94 13.43 1.01 10.26
N LYS A 95 14.22 -0.06 10.41
CA LYS A 95 15.66 -0.04 10.13
C LYS A 95 16.04 0.22 8.66
N ASP A 96 15.10 0.04 7.72
CA ASP A 96 15.36 0.21 6.28
C ASP A 96 15.21 1.70 5.86
N PHE A 97 14.68 2.56 6.74
CA PHE A 97 14.65 4.01 6.52
C PHE A 97 16.01 4.63 6.83
N THR A 98 16.76 4.97 5.80
CA THR A 98 18.09 5.62 5.93
C THR A 98 18.03 7.01 6.57
N CYS A 99 16.85 7.62 6.62
CA CYS A 99 16.60 8.92 7.22
C CYS A 99 16.29 8.89 8.72
N ILE A 100 16.27 7.70 9.34
CA ILE A 100 16.03 7.50 10.77
C ILE A 100 17.34 7.10 11.45
N ALA A 101 17.62 7.68 12.61
CA ALA A 101 18.85 7.41 13.34
C ALA A 101 18.92 5.97 13.86
N GLU A 102 20.10 5.37 13.88
CA GLU A 102 20.30 3.99 14.36
C GLU A 102 19.86 3.82 15.83
N ASP A 103 20.12 4.82 16.69
CA ASP A 103 19.64 4.82 18.08
C ASP A 103 18.10 4.76 18.17
N THR A 104 17.37 5.51 17.34
CA THR A 104 15.91 5.45 17.23
C THR A 104 15.45 4.04 16.86
N VAL A 105 16.10 3.41 15.87
CA VAL A 105 15.80 2.03 15.45
C VAL A 105 16.00 1.07 16.62
N VAL A 106 17.14 1.13 17.31
CA VAL A 106 17.45 0.25 18.45
C VAL A 106 16.44 0.43 19.59
N LYS A 107 16.04 1.67 19.91
CA LYS A 107 15.03 1.96 20.94
C LYS A 107 13.66 1.35 20.59
N LEU A 108 13.21 1.50 19.34
CA LEU A 108 11.96 0.89 18.88
C LEU A 108 12.02 -0.64 18.85
N GLU A 109 13.13 -1.23 18.40
CA GLU A 109 13.28 -2.68 18.39
C GLU A 109 13.28 -3.28 19.80
N LYS A 110 13.91 -2.61 20.79
CA LYS A 110 13.82 -2.97 22.22
C LYS A 110 12.37 -2.92 22.75
N ALA A 111 11.55 -2.01 22.23
CA ALA A 111 10.12 -1.93 22.53
C ALA A 111 9.27 -2.92 21.71
N GLY A 112 9.87 -3.78 20.88
CA GLY A 112 9.18 -4.79 20.06
C GLY A 112 8.62 -4.27 18.73
N ILE A 113 8.90 -3.01 18.38
CA ILE A 113 8.38 -2.30 17.22
C ILE A 113 9.44 -2.34 16.10
N LYS A 114 9.21 -3.18 15.09
CA LYS A 114 10.21 -3.46 14.04
C LYS A 114 9.83 -2.94 12.65
N ASP A 115 8.56 -2.61 12.47
CA ASP A 115 7.98 -2.23 11.19
C ASP A 115 6.83 -1.24 11.37
N THR A 116 6.42 -0.65 10.25
CA THR A 116 5.36 0.36 10.18
C THR A 116 4.00 -0.17 10.64
N LEU A 117 3.73 -1.47 10.48
CA LEU A 117 2.48 -2.07 10.94
C LEU A 117 2.39 -2.07 12.47
N LYS A 118 3.46 -2.49 13.14
CA LYS A 118 3.54 -2.48 14.61
C LYS A 118 3.56 -1.07 15.19
N LEU A 119 4.04 -0.10 14.42
CA LEU A 119 4.09 1.30 14.83
C LEU A 119 2.74 2.00 14.65
N TYR A 120 1.93 1.62 13.64
CA TYR A 120 0.73 2.35 13.24
C TYR A 120 -0.25 2.65 14.39
N ASP A 121 -0.70 1.61 15.12
CA ASP A 121 -1.71 1.78 16.17
C ASP A 121 -1.23 2.61 17.37
N ILE A 122 0.09 2.80 17.53
CA ILE A 122 0.71 3.54 18.63
C ILE A 122 1.15 4.96 18.25
N ILE A 123 0.87 5.41 17.01
CA ILE A 123 1.18 6.78 16.55
C ILE A 123 -0.04 7.56 16.06
N LEU A 124 -1.24 6.98 16.14
CA LEU A 124 -2.47 7.56 15.57
C LEU A 124 -2.83 8.94 16.12
N THR A 125 -2.70 9.16 17.43
CA THR A 125 -3.10 10.42 18.09
C THR A 125 -1.89 11.09 18.75
N ASP A 126 -2.04 12.36 19.11
CA ASP A 126 -0.96 13.09 19.81
C ASP A 126 -0.60 12.42 21.16
N GLU A 127 -1.60 11.98 21.92
CA GLU A 127 -1.38 11.31 23.21
C GLU A 127 -0.62 9.99 23.04
N LYS A 128 -0.92 9.24 21.97
CA LYS A 128 -0.21 7.99 21.67
C LYS A 128 1.24 8.25 21.27
N ARG A 129 1.49 9.30 20.48
CA ARG A 129 2.85 9.74 20.12
C ARG A 129 3.64 10.22 21.33
N GLU A 130 3.00 10.97 22.23
CA GLU A 130 3.62 11.39 23.49
C GLU A 130 3.95 10.19 24.38
N ALA A 131 3.04 9.22 24.49
CA ALA A 131 3.27 8.01 25.26
C ALA A 131 4.47 7.19 24.75
N ILE A 132 4.62 7.01 23.44
CA ILE A 132 5.77 6.30 22.88
C ILE A 132 7.07 7.11 23.01
N SER A 133 7.01 8.44 22.83
CA SER A 133 8.14 9.34 23.05
C SER A 133 8.67 9.22 24.48
N ASN A 134 7.79 9.33 25.49
CA ASN A 134 8.14 9.18 26.90
C ASN A 134 8.69 7.79 27.24
N LYS A 135 8.10 6.73 26.66
CA LYS A 135 8.52 5.35 26.91
C LYS A 135 9.91 5.02 26.34
N THR A 136 10.24 5.59 25.19
CA THR A 136 11.45 5.22 24.43
C THR A 136 12.57 6.25 24.55
N GLY A 137 12.27 7.47 25.00
CA GLY A 137 13.19 8.60 24.96
C GLY A 137 13.52 9.07 23.54
N ILE A 138 12.64 8.81 22.57
CA ILE A 138 12.72 9.34 21.20
C ILE A 138 12.02 10.71 21.20
N SER A 139 12.59 11.72 20.54
CA SER A 139 12.00 13.06 20.48
C SER A 139 10.63 13.05 19.80
N LYS A 140 9.76 13.99 20.19
CA LYS A 140 8.43 14.15 19.57
C LYS A 140 8.53 14.37 18.05
N ASP A 141 9.52 15.14 17.60
CA ASP A 141 9.75 15.40 16.17
C ASP A 141 10.11 14.12 15.38
N GLU A 142 10.96 13.27 15.95
CA GLU A 142 11.35 12.00 15.31
C GLU A 142 10.18 11.01 15.30
N ILE A 143 9.36 10.97 16.37
CA ILE A 143 8.11 10.19 16.39
C ILE A 143 7.12 10.71 15.35
N MET A 144 6.98 12.04 15.18
CA MET A 144 6.14 12.62 14.14
C MET A 144 6.64 12.27 12.73
N LYS A 145 7.94 12.32 12.49
CA LYS A 145 8.55 11.85 11.23
C LYS A 145 8.24 10.38 10.97
N LEU A 146 8.39 9.53 11.99
CA LEU A 146 8.05 8.11 11.91
C LEU A 146 6.55 7.87 11.66
N ALA A 147 5.66 8.69 12.22
CA ALA A 147 4.22 8.64 11.98
C ALA A 147 3.91 8.93 10.50
N LYS A 148 4.51 9.99 9.95
CA LYS A 148 4.41 10.37 8.52
C LYS A 148 4.94 9.28 7.59
N LEU A 149 6.14 8.77 7.85
CA LEU A 149 6.72 7.65 7.07
C LEU A 149 5.88 6.38 7.16
N THR A 150 5.31 6.10 8.34
CA THR A 150 4.40 4.97 8.55
C THR A 150 3.12 5.11 7.75
N ASP A 151 2.55 6.32 7.69
CA ASP A 151 1.37 6.61 6.91
C ASP A 151 1.64 6.38 5.41
N LEU A 152 2.67 7.03 4.87
CA LEU A 152 3.06 6.90 3.46
C LEU A 152 3.39 5.45 3.07
N SER A 153 3.93 4.66 4.00
CA SER A 153 4.25 3.24 3.78
C SER A 153 3.03 2.34 3.57
N ARG A 154 1.83 2.83 3.85
CA ARG A 154 0.57 2.11 3.60
C ARG A 154 0.19 2.15 2.12
N ILE A 155 0.65 3.16 1.39
CA ILE A 155 0.33 3.32 -0.03
C ILE A 155 0.96 2.17 -0.80
N ARG A 156 0.15 1.54 -1.66
CA ARG A 156 0.61 0.44 -2.50
C ARG A 156 1.79 0.90 -3.36
N TRP A 157 2.79 0.01 -3.50
CA TRP A 157 4.04 0.27 -4.23
C TRP A 157 5.00 1.28 -3.59
N VAL A 158 4.65 1.89 -2.45
CA VAL A 158 5.55 2.77 -1.70
C VAL A 158 6.40 1.95 -0.72
N ASN A 159 7.70 1.85 -1.00
CA ASN A 159 8.69 1.27 -0.09
C ASN A 159 9.28 2.33 0.85
N HIS A 160 10.11 1.92 1.81
CA HIS A 160 10.74 2.81 2.79
C HIS A 160 11.48 4.00 2.14
N THR A 161 12.22 3.77 1.06
CA THR A 161 12.94 4.85 0.34
C THR A 161 11.96 5.82 -0.31
N PHE A 162 10.92 5.32 -0.98
CA PHE A 162 9.97 6.17 -1.69
C PHE A 162 9.03 6.92 -0.73
N ALA A 163 8.70 6.35 0.43
CA ALA A 163 8.02 7.07 1.50
C ALA A 163 8.86 8.28 1.98
N TYR A 164 10.17 8.12 2.09
CA TYR A 164 11.06 9.23 2.42
C TYR A 164 11.10 10.29 1.30
N VAL A 165 11.13 9.87 0.03
CA VAL A 165 11.04 10.80 -1.12
C VAL A 165 9.76 11.62 -1.09
N LEU A 166 8.60 10.99 -0.84
CA LEU A 166 7.31 11.68 -0.76
C LEU A 166 7.29 12.70 0.39
N LEU A 167 7.82 12.31 1.56
CA LEU A 167 7.95 13.19 2.72
C LEU A 167 8.77 14.44 2.40
N GLU A 168 9.95 14.26 1.82
CA GLU A 168 10.85 15.36 1.48
C GLU A 168 10.33 16.20 0.30
N ALA A 169 9.46 15.64 -0.54
CA ALA A 169 8.79 16.36 -1.63
C ALA A 169 7.57 17.18 -1.15
N GLY A 170 7.26 17.18 0.15
CA GLY A 170 6.13 17.92 0.74
C GLY A 170 4.79 17.17 0.75
N TYR A 171 4.76 15.94 0.23
CA TYR A 171 3.60 15.03 0.27
C TYR A 171 3.77 14.06 1.44
N ASP A 172 3.80 14.62 2.64
CA ASP A 172 4.30 13.97 3.86
C ASP A 172 3.27 13.12 4.62
N VAL A 173 2.04 13.03 4.12
CA VAL A 173 0.95 12.21 4.67
C VAL A 173 0.10 11.65 3.53
N VAL A 174 -0.61 10.53 3.78
CA VAL A 174 -1.45 9.87 2.76
C VAL A 174 -2.51 10.80 2.22
N GLU A 175 -3.12 11.63 3.07
CA GLU A 175 -4.15 12.58 2.64
C GLU A 175 -3.64 13.57 1.60
N LYS A 176 -2.41 14.10 1.75
CA LYS A 176 -1.81 14.99 0.76
C LYS A 176 -1.52 14.27 -0.55
N VAL A 177 -1.09 13.01 -0.48
CA VAL A 177 -0.87 12.19 -1.69
C VAL A 177 -2.19 11.90 -2.39
N ALA A 178 -3.25 11.56 -1.66
CA ALA A 178 -4.56 11.23 -2.22
C ALA A 178 -5.22 12.42 -2.93
N ASN A 179 -4.95 13.64 -2.45
CA ASN A 179 -5.47 14.89 -3.01
C ASN A 179 -4.53 15.58 -4.02
N ALA A 180 -3.37 14.99 -4.30
CA ALA A 180 -2.38 15.59 -5.20
C ALA A 180 -2.83 15.53 -6.67
N ASP A 181 -2.47 16.57 -7.44
CA ASP A 181 -2.33 16.41 -8.89
C ASP A 181 -1.10 15.53 -9.18
N TYR A 182 -1.30 14.41 -9.89
CA TYR A 182 -0.24 13.44 -10.10
C TYR A 182 0.89 13.98 -11.00
N GLN A 183 0.63 14.99 -11.85
CA GLN A 183 1.65 15.62 -12.68
C GLN A 183 2.52 16.58 -11.86
N GLU A 184 1.92 17.31 -10.93
CA GLU A 184 2.64 18.16 -9.97
C GLU A 184 3.49 17.32 -9.02
N LEU A 185 2.90 16.26 -8.44
CA LEU A 185 3.62 15.29 -7.61
C LEU A 185 4.82 14.70 -8.36
N TYR A 186 4.61 14.30 -9.61
CA TYR A 186 5.69 13.78 -10.46
C TYR A 186 6.82 14.79 -10.66
N LYS A 187 6.50 16.06 -10.96
CA LYS A 187 7.51 17.11 -11.13
C LYS A 187 8.29 17.34 -9.84
N ALA A 188 7.59 17.46 -8.70
CA ALA A 188 8.21 17.70 -7.39
C ALA A 188 9.16 16.56 -7.00
N VAL A 189 8.70 15.31 -7.10
CA VAL A 189 9.51 14.13 -6.77
C VAL A 189 10.70 13.98 -7.72
N LYS A 190 10.50 14.24 -9.02
CA LYS A 190 11.59 14.16 -10.01
C LYS A 190 12.67 15.22 -9.75
N GLN A 191 12.27 16.47 -9.53
CA GLN A 191 13.20 17.56 -9.22
C GLN A 191 14.01 17.24 -7.95
N LEU A 192 13.33 16.83 -6.88
CA LEU A 192 13.98 16.43 -5.63
C LEU A 192 15.01 15.32 -5.85
N ASN A 193 14.67 14.32 -6.68
CA ASN A 193 15.56 13.19 -6.93
C ASN A 193 16.74 13.54 -7.86
N GLU A 194 16.58 14.50 -8.76
CA GLU A 194 17.68 15.06 -9.57
C GLU A 194 18.70 15.78 -8.67
N GLU A 195 18.24 16.51 -7.66
CA GLU A 195 19.07 17.24 -6.72
C GLU A 195 19.76 16.32 -5.69
N ARG A 196 19.01 15.36 -5.12
CA ARG A 196 19.46 14.60 -3.93
C ARG A 196 19.75 13.13 -4.18
N LYS A 197 19.33 12.56 -5.31
CA LYS A 197 19.58 11.16 -5.70
C LYS A 197 19.19 10.14 -4.62
N ILE A 198 18.02 10.33 -4.01
CA ILE A 198 17.52 9.49 -2.92
C ILE A 198 17.04 8.12 -3.45
N TYR A 199 16.45 8.09 -4.64
CA TYR A 199 15.84 6.92 -5.26
C TYR A 199 16.54 6.56 -6.57
N ASN A 200 17.02 5.32 -6.66
CA ASN A 200 17.85 4.86 -7.78
C ASN A 200 17.06 4.29 -8.96
N ALA A 201 15.75 4.08 -8.81
CA ALA A 201 14.90 3.54 -9.86
C ALA A 201 14.25 4.65 -10.69
N HIS A 202 13.78 4.28 -11.87
CA HIS A 202 13.01 5.19 -12.72
C HIS A 202 11.72 5.62 -12.02
N ILE A 203 11.44 6.92 -12.04
CA ILE A 203 10.19 7.50 -11.56
C ILE A 203 9.37 7.85 -12.79
N GLY A 204 8.29 7.10 -13.03
CA GLY A 204 7.37 7.35 -14.13
C GLY A 204 6.18 8.22 -13.71
N VAL A 205 5.68 9.04 -14.64
CA VAL A 205 4.44 9.81 -14.41
C VAL A 205 3.23 8.90 -14.13
N ARG A 206 3.19 7.73 -14.79
CA ARG A 206 2.15 6.73 -14.58
C ARG A 206 2.23 6.11 -13.18
N ASP A 207 3.44 5.92 -12.65
CA ASP A 207 3.64 5.41 -11.29
C ASP A 207 3.06 6.41 -10.28
N MET A 208 3.22 7.71 -10.51
CA MET A 208 2.67 8.74 -9.62
C MET A 208 1.15 8.78 -9.67
N LYS A 209 0.55 8.65 -10.85
CA LYS A 209 -0.91 8.47 -10.98
C LYS A 209 -1.38 7.26 -10.16
N MET A 210 -0.68 6.13 -10.26
CA MET A 210 -1.02 4.93 -9.50
C MET A 210 -0.87 5.10 -7.99
N VAL A 211 0.19 5.79 -7.53
CA VAL A 211 0.40 6.14 -6.11
C VAL A 211 -0.73 7.02 -5.56
N VAL A 212 -1.14 8.05 -6.31
CA VAL A 212 -2.25 8.94 -5.94
C VAL A 212 -3.57 8.15 -5.84
N GLU A 213 -3.90 7.34 -6.86
CA GLU A 213 -5.12 6.53 -6.83
C GLU A 213 -5.11 5.50 -5.67
N ALA A 214 -3.96 4.87 -5.41
CA ALA A 214 -3.84 3.93 -4.29
C ALA A 214 -3.96 4.61 -2.92
N ALA A 215 -3.56 5.88 -2.79
CA ALA A 215 -3.71 6.63 -1.55
C ALA A 215 -5.18 6.94 -1.24
N LYS A 216 -6.03 7.13 -2.25
CA LYS A 216 -7.48 7.38 -2.08
C LYS A 216 -8.25 6.20 -1.49
N ASP A 217 -7.73 4.98 -1.63
CA ASP A 217 -8.34 3.77 -1.07
C ASP A 217 -8.10 3.62 0.45
N LEU A 218 -7.20 4.42 1.03
CA LEU A 218 -6.80 4.33 2.44
C LEU A 218 -7.67 5.20 3.34
N LYS A 219 -7.76 4.81 4.61
CA LYS A 219 -8.38 5.64 5.66
C LYS A 219 -7.38 6.64 6.23
N PHE A 220 -7.82 7.86 6.51
CA PHE A 220 -7.01 8.91 7.13
C PHE A 220 -7.28 8.91 8.64
N GLU A 221 -6.61 8.01 9.38
CA GLU A 221 -6.83 7.81 10.83
C GLU A 221 -5.75 8.46 11.71
N ILE A 222 -4.63 8.93 11.14
CA ILE A 222 -3.55 9.58 11.89
C ILE A 222 -3.86 11.07 12.01
N GLU A 223 -3.81 11.59 13.23
CA GLU A 223 -3.94 13.01 13.56
C GLU A 223 -2.57 13.70 13.46
N TYR A 224 -2.48 14.87 12.83
CA TYR A 224 -1.23 15.58 12.59
C TYR A 224 -1.18 16.94 13.28
#